data_AF-D4JWV2-F1
#
_entry.id   AF-D4JWV2-F1
#
_cell.length_a   1.000
_cell.length_b   1.000
_cell.length_c   1.000
_cell.angle_alpha   90.00
_cell.angle_beta   90.00
_cell.angle_gamma   90.00
#
_symmetry.space_group_name_H-M   'P 1'
#
loop_
_entity.id
_entity.type
_entity.pdbx_description
1 polymer ?
#
loop_
_entity_poly.entity_id
_entity_poly.type
_entity_poly.pdbx_seq_one_letter_code
_entity_poly.pdbx_strand_id
1 'polypeptide(L)'
;MAHYQRLRDLREDADKTQQEIADYLGTSAQHYGKYESGKAEIPLERAVLLAKYYNVSLDYIAGISSSRHPLTSDSSLSPIGILSDKITRLSESEKQAVKDTLSSVIDMIK
;
A
#
# COMPACT_ATOMS: atom_id res chain seq x y z
N MET A 1 18.31 8.01 -15.48
CA MET A 1 18.22 8.18 -14.02
C MET A 1 16.80 7.86 -13.60
N ALA A 2 16.61 7.05 -12.56
CA ALA A 2 15.28 6.74 -12.03
C ALA A 2 14.65 8.02 -11.46
N HIS A 3 13.41 8.34 -11.86
CA HIS A 3 12.71 9.54 -11.43
C HIS A 3 11.62 9.17 -10.42
N TYR A 4 11.89 9.37 -9.13
CA TYR A 4 10.97 8.98 -8.05
C TYR A 4 9.94 10.08 -7.75
N GLN A 5 9.20 10.53 -8.77
CA GLN A 5 8.19 11.58 -8.63
C GLN A 5 7.18 11.26 -7.51
N ARG A 6 6.83 9.97 -7.37
CA ARG A 6 5.91 9.47 -6.34
C ARG A 6 6.35 9.77 -4.91
N LEU A 7 7.64 9.89 -4.63
CA LEU A 7 8.12 10.28 -3.30
C LEU A 7 7.75 11.73 -2.97
N ARG A 8 7.86 12.62 -3.96
CA ARG A 8 7.43 14.00 -3.82
C ARG A 8 5.91 14.09 -3.68
N ASP A 9 5.18 13.42 -4.58
CA ASP A 9 3.72 13.43 -4.58
C ASP A 9 3.16 12.96 -3.23
N LEU A 10 3.66 11.83 -2.71
CA LEU A 10 3.24 11.29 -1.41
C LEU A 10 3.53 12.24 -0.25
N ARG A 11 4.69 12.90 -0.29
CA ARG A 11 5.06 13.88 0.73
C ARG A 11 4.12 15.09 0.70
N GLU A 12 3.87 15.64 -0.49
CA GLU A 12 3.03 16.82 -0.67
C GLU A 12 1.57 16.53 -0.34
N ASP A 13 1.05 15.36 -0.74
CA ASP A 13 -0.30 14.90 -0.37
C ASP A 13 -0.47 14.72 1.15
N ALA A 14 0.62 14.48 1.88
CA ALA A 14 0.62 14.34 3.33
C ALA A 14 0.93 15.65 4.07
N ASP A 15 1.02 16.78 3.35
CA ASP A 15 1.40 18.10 3.88
C ASP A 15 2.73 18.09 4.64
N LYS A 16 3.69 17.29 4.19
CA LYS A 16 5.01 17.13 4.84
C LYS A 16 6.11 17.95 4.17
N THR A 17 7.03 18.44 4.99
CA THR A 17 8.28 19.04 4.55
C THR A 17 9.32 17.97 4.22
N GLN A 18 10.33 18.32 3.39
CA GLN A 18 11.46 17.41 3.14
C GLN A 18 12.24 17.08 4.42
N GLN A 19 12.25 17.99 5.40
CA GLN A 19 12.93 17.77 6.68
C GLN A 19 12.20 16.70 7.51
N GLU A 20 10.88 16.76 7.64
CA GLU A 20 10.12 15.76 8.41
C GLU A 20 10.33 14.33 7.89
N ILE A 21 10.37 14.15 6.56
CA ILE A 21 10.61 12.83 5.97
C ILE A 21 12.08 12.43 6.10
N ALA A 22 13.01 13.38 5.99
CA ALA A 22 14.42 13.11 6.22
C ALA A 22 14.70 12.67 7.66
N ASP A 23 14.06 13.31 8.64
CA ASP A 23 14.13 12.95 10.06
C ASP A 23 13.62 11.52 10.29
N TYR A 24 12.47 11.18 9.69
CA TYR A 24 11.92 9.81 9.73
C TYR A 24 12.90 8.77 9.16
N LEU A 25 13.64 9.12 8.09
CA LEU A 25 14.60 8.22 7.43
C LEU A 25 16.02 8.28 8.00
N GLY A 26 16.26 9.10 9.03
CA GLY A 26 17.59 9.32 9.60
C GLY A 26 18.59 9.86 8.58
N THR A 27 18.18 10.85 7.77
CA THR A 27 19.02 11.49 6.75
C THR A 27 18.83 13.01 6.75
N SER A 28 19.52 13.74 5.87
CA SER A 28 19.34 15.19 5.74
C SER A 28 18.26 15.54 4.69
N ALA A 29 17.56 16.67 4.86
CA ALA A 29 16.58 17.16 3.89
C ALA A 29 17.17 17.29 2.47
N GLN A 30 18.42 17.77 2.37
CA GLN A 30 19.12 17.85 1.09
C GLN A 30 19.29 16.48 0.44
N HIS A 31 19.65 15.46 1.21
CA HIS A 31 19.84 14.11 0.70
C HIS A 31 18.51 13.47 0.30
N TYR A 32 17.45 13.67 1.10
CA TYR A 32 16.10 13.25 0.75
C TYR A 32 15.60 13.93 -0.54
N GLY A 33 15.83 15.24 -0.71
CA GLY A 33 15.51 15.96 -1.94
C GLY A 33 16.25 15.44 -3.19
N LYS A 34 17.43 14.82 -3.03
CA LYS A 34 18.12 14.13 -4.13
C LYS A 34 17.37 12.85 -4.55
N TYR A 35 16.71 12.15 -3.63
CA TYR A 35 15.83 11.03 -3.97
C TYR A 35 14.63 11.50 -4.80
N GLU A 36 13.91 12.53 -4.34
CA GLU A 36 12.75 13.06 -5.06
C GLU A 36 13.07 13.53 -6.49
N SER A 37 14.26 14.11 -6.67
CA SER A 37 14.71 14.61 -7.98
C SER A 37 15.42 13.56 -8.85
N GLY A 38 15.57 12.32 -8.37
CA GLY A 38 16.30 11.26 -9.09
C GLY A 38 17.81 11.51 -9.22
N LYS A 39 18.36 12.47 -8.46
CA LYS A 39 19.80 12.77 -8.42
C LYS A 39 20.58 11.78 -7.55
N ALA A 40 19.88 11.01 -6.72
CA ALA A 40 20.42 9.88 -5.98
C ALA A 40 19.39 8.74 -5.99
N GLU A 41 19.86 7.50 -6.05
CA GLU A 41 19.01 6.33 -5.87
C GLU A 41 18.61 6.20 -4.40
N ILE A 42 17.34 5.84 -4.16
CA ILE A 42 16.87 5.54 -2.83
C ILE A 42 17.23 4.08 -2.48
N PRO A 43 17.92 3.83 -1.34
CA PRO A 43 18.14 2.46 -0.87
C PRO A 43 16.81 1.74 -0.64
N LEU A 44 16.75 0.45 -0.98
CA LEU A 44 15.52 -0.36 -0.85
C LEU A 44 14.93 -0.29 0.56
N GLU A 45 15.76 -0.34 1.60
CA GLU A 45 15.32 -0.24 2.99
C GLU A 45 14.55 1.07 3.26
N ARG A 46 15.05 2.21 2.75
CA ARG A 46 14.36 3.50 2.88
C ARG A 46 13.08 3.54 2.06
N ALA A 47 13.06 2.93 0.88
CA ALA A 47 11.84 2.80 0.08
C ALA A 47 10.77 1.97 0.81
N VAL A 48 11.17 0.88 1.50
CA VAL A 48 10.27 0.07 2.34
C VAL A 48 9.72 0.86 3.51
N LEU A 49 10.55 1.69 4.17
CA LEU A 49 10.09 2.57 5.25
C LEU A 49 9.04 3.58 4.75
N LEU A 50 9.29 4.22 3.60
CA LEU A 50 8.33 5.16 3.01
C LEU A 50 7.04 4.48 2.56
N ALA A 51 7.14 3.29 1.97
CA ALA A 51 5.98 2.47 1.61
C ALA A 51 5.09 2.23 2.84
N LYS A 52 5.70 1.86 3.98
CA LYS A 52 5.01 1.66 5.28
C LYS A 52 4.41 2.94 5.81
N TYR A 53 5.18 4.02 5.83
CA TYR A 53 4.76 5.33 6.32
C TYR A 53 3.53 5.85 5.58
N TYR A 54 3.52 5.75 4.25
CA TYR A 54 2.41 6.23 3.41
C TYR A 54 1.32 5.17 3.13
N ASN A 55 1.49 3.95 3.66
CA ASN A 55 0.62 2.81 3.37
C ASN A 55 0.37 2.59 1.87
N VAL A 56 1.46 2.45 1.10
CA VAL A 56 1.42 2.19 -0.36
C VAL A 56 2.41 1.10 -0.75
N SER A 57 2.14 0.36 -1.82
CA SER A 57 3.08 -0.64 -2.32
C SER A 57 4.39 -0.04 -2.84
N LEU A 58 5.45 -0.86 -2.83
CA LEU A 58 6.72 -0.50 -3.50
C LEU A 58 6.50 -0.27 -5.00
N ASP A 59 5.61 -1.04 -5.63
CA ASP A 59 5.24 -0.88 -7.04
C ASP A 59 4.68 0.51 -7.33
N TYR A 60 3.91 1.08 -6.39
CA TYR A 60 3.42 2.45 -6.48
C TYR A 60 4.58 3.45 -6.42
N ILE A 61 5.49 3.32 -5.45
CA ILE A 61 6.67 4.19 -5.33
C ILE A 61 7.57 4.11 -6.58
N ALA A 62 7.73 2.90 -7.14
CA ALA A 62 8.52 2.66 -8.34
C ALA A 62 7.83 3.13 -9.63
N GLY A 63 6.56 3.55 -9.57
CA GLY A 63 5.79 3.97 -10.74
C GLY A 63 5.32 2.82 -11.65
N ILE A 64 5.36 1.57 -11.17
CA ILE A 64 4.87 0.37 -11.87
C ILE A 64 3.35 0.29 -11.78
N SER A 65 2.77 0.66 -10.63
CA SER A 65 1.32 0.71 -10.41
C SER A 65 0.78 2.14 -10.39
N SER A 66 -0.41 2.34 -10.95
CA SER A 66 -1.18 3.57 -10.83
C SER A 66 -2.01 3.64 -9.55
N SER A 67 -2.35 2.50 -8.95
CA SER A 67 -3.14 2.42 -7.72
C SER A 67 -2.24 2.46 -6.48
N ARG A 68 -2.60 3.31 -5.51
CA ARG A 68 -2.08 3.26 -4.14
C ARG A 68 -2.64 2.00 -3.48
N HIS A 69 -2.10 0.84 -3.81
CA HIS A 69 -2.51 -0.38 -3.12
C HIS A 69 -1.93 -0.33 -1.70
N PRO A 70 -2.74 -0.38 -0.64
CA PRO A 70 -2.25 -0.44 0.73
C PRO A 70 -1.25 -1.59 0.89
N LEU A 71 -0.20 -1.39 1.68
CA LEU A 71 0.72 -2.48 2.01
C LEU A 71 0.02 -3.61 2.76
N THR A 72 -1.04 -3.25 3.49
CA THR A 72 -1.89 -4.20 4.17
C THR A 72 -3.13 -4.46 3.32
N SER A 73 -2.97 -5.28 2.30
CA SER A 73 -3.91 -6.40 2.14
C SER A 73 -3.50 -7.55 3.06
N ASP A 74 -3.14 -7.26 4.31
CA ASP A 74 -3.19 -8.28 5.34
C ASP A 74 -4.66 -8.46 5.72
N SER A 75 -5.38 -9.04 4.78
CA SER A 75 -6.78 -9.39 4.95
C SER A 75 -6.92 -10.29 6.18
N SER A 76 -5.89 -11.06 6.55
CA SER A 76 -5.92 -12.06 7.63
C SER A 76 -6.22 -11.49 9.03
N LEU A 77 -6.04 -10.19 9.26
CA LEU A 77 -6.40 -9.52 10.53
C LEU A 77 -7.69 -8.68 10.44
N SER A 78 -8.21 -8.48 9.23
CA SER A 78 -9.54 -7.88 9.05
C SER A 78 -10.62 -8.95 9.17
N PRO A 79 -11.83 -8.63 9.68
CA PRO A 79 -12.94 -9.59 9.71
C PRO A 79 -13.18 -10.26 8.35
N ILE A 80 -12.99 -9.50 7.26
CA ILE A 80 -13.14 -9.97 5.88
C ILE A 80 -12.08 -10.99 5.47
N GLY A 81 -10.81 -10.84 5.85
CA GLY A 81 -9.82 -11.84 5.46
C GLY A 81 -9.64 -12.99 6.44
N ILE A 82 -10.06 -12.85 7.69
CA ILE A 82 -10.33 -14.01 8.55
C ILE A 82 -11.42 -14.88 7.90
N LEU A 83 -12.49 -14.24 7.40
CA LEU A 83 -13.53 -14.93 6.62
C LEU A 83 -12.97 -15.51 5.32
N SER A 84 -12.12 -14.78 4.59
CA SER A 84 -11.52 -15.25 3.34
C SER A 84 -10.65 -16.49 3.52
N ASP A 85 -9.76 -16.53 4.53
CA ASP A 85 -8.95 -17.72 4.84
C ASP A 85 -9.81 -18.91 5.28
N LYS A 86 -10.91 -18.65 5.99
CA LYS A 86 -11.85 -19.71 6.35
C LYS A 86 -12.57 -20.26 5.12
N ILE A 87 -12.99 -19.39 4.20
CA ILE A 87 -13.69 -19.76 2.95
C ILE A 87 -12.77 -20.55 2.00
N THR A 88 -11.49 -20.20 1.90
CA THR A 88 -10.56 -20.92 1.00
C THR A 88 -10.35 -22.38 1.42
N ARG A 89 -10.52 -22.69 2.72
CA ARG A 89 -10.40 -24.03 3.29
C ARG A 89 -11.68 -24.88 3.21
N LEU A 90 -12.80 -24.33 2.75
CA LEU A 90 -14.06 -25.06 2.60
C LEU A 90 -14.05 -25.98 1.37
N SER A 91 -14.93 -26.98 1.37
CA SER A 91 -15.25 -27.76 0.17
C SER A 91 -15.99 -26.92 -0.89
N GLU A 92 -15.98 -27.36 -2.14
CA GLU A 92 -16.67 -26.64 -3.22
C GLU A 92 -18.18 -26.50 -2.99
N SER A 93 -18.82 -27.51 -2.38
CA SER A 93 -20.24 -27.43 -2.01
C SER A 93 -20.52 -26.37 -0.93
N GLU A 94 -19.63 -26.24 0.05
CA GLU A 94 -19.78 -25.24 1.12
C GLU A 94 -19.50 -23.82 0.59
N LYS A 95 -18.51 -23.65 -0.28
CA LYS A 95 -18.26 -22.38 -0.97
C LYS A 95 -19.47 -21.95 -1.80
N GLN A 96 -20.11 -22.90 -2.49
CA GLN A 96 -21.31 -22.62 -3.27
C GLN A 96 -22.47 -22.17 -2.38
N ALA A 97 -22.69 -22.83 -1.24
CA ALA A 97 -23.71 -22.43 -0.28
C ALA A 97 -23.48 -21.00 0.25
N VAL A 98 -22.23 -20.65 0.59
CA VAL A 98 -21.86 -19.29 1.03
C VAL A 98 -22.20 -18.25 -0.06
N LYS A 99 -21.85 -18.54 -1.31
CA LYS A 99 -22.14 -17.67 -2.45
C LYS A 99 -23.64 -17.46 -2.63
N ASP A 100 -24.43 -18.52 -2.55
CA ASP A 100 -25.89 -18.44 -2.72
C ASP A 100 -26.53 -17.59 -1.61
N THR A 101 -26.11 -17.78 -0.36
CA THR A 101 -26.59 -16.92 0.75
C THR A 101 -26.20 -15.45 0.58
N LEU A 102 -24.98 -15.16 0.13
CA LEU A 102 -24.55 -13.78 -0.10
C LEU A 102 -25.36 -13.10 -1.21
N SER A 103 -25.65 -13.81 -2.30
CA SER A 103 -26.52 -13.32 -3.36
C SER A 103 -27.92 -12.99 -2.82
N SER A 104 -28.52 -13.88 -2.03
CA SER A 104 -29.83 -13.63 -1.42
C SER A 104 -29.84 -12.41 -0.50
N VAL A 105 -28.78 -12.19 0.29
CA VAL A 105 -28.68 -11.00 1.17
C VAL A 105 -28.53 -9.73 0.35
N ILE A 106 -27.73 -9.73 -0.72
CA ILE A 106 -27.54 -8.57 -1.61
C ILE A 106 -28.88 -8.21 -2.26
N ASP A 107 -29.63 -9.20 -2.72
CA ASP A 107 -30.94 -9.00 -3.35
C ASP A 107 -31.99 -8.49 -2.36
N MET A 108 -31.81 -8.74 -1.05
CA MET A 108 -32.72 -8.25 -0.01
C MET A 108 -32.47 -6.77 0.36
N ILE A 109 -31.27 -6.26 0.10
CA ILE A 109 -30.87 -4.88 0.43
C ILE A 109 -31.08 -3.92 -0.77
N LYS A 110 -31.18 -4.47 -1.99
CA LYS A 110 -31.50 -3.73 -3.21
C LYS A 110 -33.01 -3.61 -3.42
#